data_AF-A0A8T7JPR4-F1
#
_entry.id   AF-A0A8T7JPR4-F1
#
_cell.length_a   1.000
_cell.length_b   1.000
_cell.length_c   1.000
_cell.angle_alpha   90.00
_cell.angle_beta   90.00
_cell.angle_gamma   90.00
#
_symmetry.space_group_name_H-M   'P 1'
#
loop_
_entity.id
_entity.type
_entity.pdbx_description
1 polymer ?
#
loop_
_entity_poly.entity_id
_entity_poly.type
_entity_poly.pdbx_seq_one_letter_code
_entity_poly.pdbx_strand_id
1 'polypeptide(L)'
;MKSISKPIQWLAVTIVAATVSVSAFAFGGGHHENRLVKALDLTEAQVTQIQSIREANKADRKLGRENFQALMQKKQALMDNYSASGALEIAEEESTLHKARILKMLEQQQAIYAILDDSQKTKYKALMQRGPKHRMGKMDARPDMGDMPKPQNCDEPA
;
A
#
# COMPACT_ATOMS: atom_id res chain seq x y z
N MET A 1 45.84 -7.19 -34.75
CA MET A 1 44.75 -6.21 -34.55
C MET A 1 44.49 -6.12 -33.05
N LYS A 2 44.70 -4.96 -32.43
CA LYS A 2 44.58 -4.75 -30.97
C LYS A 2 43.10 -4.58 -30.60
N SER A 3 42.53 -5.49 -29.82
CA SER A 3 41.21 -5.30 -29.22
C SER A 3 41.34 -4.49 -27.93
N ILE A 4 40.81 -3.28 -27.97
CA ILE A 4 40.80 -2.31 -26.88
C ILE A 4 39.77 -2.77 -25.83
N SER A 5 40.26 -2.93 -24.60
CA SER A 5 39.50 -3.20 -23.38
C SER A 5 38.64 -1.99 -22.98
N LYS A 6 37.45 -2.24 -22.41
CA LYS A 6 36.68 -1.22 -21.68
C LYS A 6 36.48 -1.70 -20.24
N PRO A 7 37.06 -1.04 -19.23
CA PRO A 7 36.83 -1.37 -17.84
C PRO A 7 35.43 -0.88 -17.42
N ILE A 8 34.66 -1.77 -16.79
CA ILE A 8 33.39 -1.46 -16.15
C ILE A 8 33.70 -0.50 -14.99
N GLN A 9 33.42 0.78 -15.21
CA GLN A 9 33.55 1.82 -14.21
C GLN A 9 32.49 1.62 -13.13
N TRP A 10 32.95 1.35 -11.92
CA TRP A 10 32.15 1.34 -10.72
C TRP A 10 31.58 2.74 -10.48
N LEU A 11 30.25 2.86 -10.44
CA LEU A 11 29.56 4.07 -9.99
C LEU A 11 29.75 4.21 -8.47
N ALA A 12 30.72 5.03 -8.07
CA ALA A 12 30.86 5.49 -6.70
C ALA A 12 29.68 6.41 -6.35
N VAL A 13 28.78 5.94 -5.49
CA VAL A 13 27.72 6.77 -4.90
C VAL A 13 28.35 7.61 -3.80
N THR A 14 28.64 8.87 -4.10
CA THR A 14 29.07 9.87 -3.12
C THR A 14 27.88 10.34 -2.30
N ILE A 15 27.83 9.93 -1.03
CA ILE A 15 26.89 10.46 -0.03
C ILE A 15 27.33 11.88 0.30
N VAL A 16 26.68 12.88 -0.30
CA VAL A 16 26.81 14.28 0.13
C VAL A 16 25.96 14.45 1.38
N ALA A 17 26.63 14.51 2.54
CA ALA A 17 26.03 14.97 3.78
C ALA A 17 25.84 16.49 3.70
N ALA A 18 24.59 16.97 3.65
CA ALA A 18 24.28 18.39 3.77
C ALA A 18 22.90 18.62 4.41
N THR A 19 22.95 19.22 5.60
CA THR A 19 22.04 20.21 6.20
C THR A 19 20.53 20.07 6.01
N VAL A 20 19.85 19.87 7.15
CA VAL A 20 18.39 19.85 7.31
C VAL A 20 17.80 21.25 7.12
N SER A 21 17.04 21.47 6.04
CA SER A 21 16.04 22.55 5.97
C SER A 21 14.66 21.91 5.94
N VAL A 22 13.86 22.17 6.98
CA VAL A 22 12.48 21.70 7.08
C VAL A 22 11.58 22.69 6.34
N SER A 23 11.48 22.55 5.03
CA SER A 23 10.45 23.23 4.23
C SER A 23 9.13 22.49 4.37
N ALA A 24 8.08 23.17 4.83
CA ALA A 24 6.74 22.59 4.93
C ALA A 24 6.17 22.32 3.52
N PHE A 25 6.36 21.10 3.02
CA PHE A 25 5.78 20.70 1.74
C PHE A 25 4.27 20.49 1.86
N ALA A 26 3.53 21.43 1.27
CA ALA A 26 2.20 21.20 0.77
C ALA A 26 2.25 20.36 -0.53
N PHE A 27 2.76 19.13 -0.44
CA PHE A 27 2.55 18.12 -1.49
C PHE A 27 1.16 17.53 -1.28
N GLY A 28 0.34 17.47 -2.34
CA GLY A 28 -1.01 16.87 -2.38
C GLY A 28 -1.04 15.35 -2.18
N GLY A 29 -0.24 14.84 -1.24
CA GLY A 29 -0.14 13.46 -0.84
C GLY A 29 -1.23 13.10 0.16
N GLY A 30 -2.06 12.11 -0.17
CA GLY A 30 -3.10 11.62 0.74
C GLY A 30 -2.53 11.25 2.12
N HIS A 31 -3.41 11.20 3.13
CA HIS A 31 -3.10 11.04 4.57
C HIS A 31 -1.99 10.02 4.94
N HIS A 32 -1.79 8.98 4.15
CA HIS A 32 -0.78 7.94 4.35
C HIS A 32 0.66 8.39 3.99
N GLU A 33 0.82 9.21 2.96
CA GLU A 33 2.14 9.70 2.53
C GLU A 33 2.71 10.66 3.57
N ASN A 34 1.90 11.62 3.99
CA ASN A 34 2.26 12.56 5.06
C ASN A 34 2.65 11.85 6.36
N ARG A 35 2.14 10.64 6.60
CA ARG A 35 2.54 9.83 7.75
C ARG A 35 3.91 9.20 7.57
N LEU A 36 4.22 8.68 6.38
CA LEU A 36 5.49 8.03 6.09
C LEU A 36 6.63 9.06 6.03
N VAL A 37 6.39 10.19 5.36
CA VAL A 37 7.30 11.34 5.29
C VAL A 37 7.67 11.84 6.69
N LYS A 38 6.66 12.07 7.54
CA LYS A 38 6.89 12.51 8.92
C LYS A 38 7.53 11.45 9.80
N ALA A 39 7.21 10.17 9.61
CA ALA A 39 7.72 9.11 10.49
C ALA A 39 9.18 8.74 10.22
N LEU A 40 9.67 8.99 8.99
CA LEU A 40 11.04 8.70 8.59
C LEU A 40 11.89 9.96 8.41
N ASP A 41 11.34 11.16 8.62
CA ASP A 41 12.04 12.42 8.40
C ASP A 41 12.64 12.48 6.98
N LEU A 42 11.80 12.20 5.97
CA LEU A 42 12.26 12.10 4.58
C LEU A 42 12.66 13.47 4.02
N THR A 43 13.74 13.50 3.25
CA THR A 43 14.18 14.69 2.51
C THR A 43 13.29 14.95 1.30
N GLU A 44 13.31 16.19 0.77
CA GLU A 44 12.55 16.57 -0.43
C GLU A 44 12.89 15.68 -1.63
N ALA A 45 14.18 15.36 -1.79
CA ALA A 45 14.67 14.48 -2.83
C ALA A 45 14.13 13.05 -2.67
N GLN A 46 14.12 12.51 -1.45
CA GLN A 46 13.54 11.19 -1.15
C GLN A 46 12.03 11.18 -1.41
N VAL A 47 11.30 12.24 -1.01
CA VAL A 47 9.87 12.39 -1.27
C VAL A 47 9.58 12.35 -2.77
N THR A 48 10.36 13.07 -3.57
CA THR A 48 10.22 13.08 -5.04
C THR A 48 10.44 11.69 -5.64
N GLN A 49 11.44 10.94 -5.15
CA GLN A 49 11.69 9.57 -5.59
C GLN A 49 10.54 8.62 -5.22
N ILE A 50 9.97 8.76 -4.02
CA ILE A 50 8.78 7.98 -3.62
C ILE A 50 7.58 8.29 -4.50
N GLN A 51 7.37 9.56 -4.85
CA GLN A 51 6.28 9.96 -5.74
C GLN A 51 6.44 9.31 -7.12
N SER A 52 7.64 9.35 -7.70
CA SER A 52 7.94 8.67 -8.97
C SER A 52 7.65 7.16 -8.91
N ILE A 53 8.10 6.47 -7.84
CA ILE A 53 7.77 5.05 -7.62
C ILE A 53 6.25 4.84 -7.61
N ARG A 54 5.48 5.73 -6.99
CA ARG A 54 4.03 5.60 -6.90
C ARG A 54 3.36 5.86 -8.24
N GLU A 55 3.78 6.87 -8.98
CA GLU A 55 3.25 7.17 -10.31
C GLU A 55 3.48 6.01 -11.27
N ALA A 56 4.66 5.42 -11.27
CA ALA A 56 4.98 4.22 -12.03
C ALA A 56 4.02 3.05 -11.69
N ASN A 57 3.58 2.96 -10.44
CA ASN A 57 2.65 1.93 -9.95
C ASN A 57 1.16 2.35 -10.00
N LYS A 58 0.80 3.46 -10.65
CA LYS A 58 -0.59 3.95 -10.66
C LYS A 58 -1.54 3.02 -11.41
N ALA A 59 -1.10 2.49 -12.54
CA ALA A 59 -1.88 1.55 -13.37
C ALA A 59 -2.15 0.24 -12.60
N ASP A 60 -1.11 -0.36 -12.02
CA ASP A 60 -1.23 -1.58 -11.21
C ASP A 60 -2.19 -1.40 -10.03
N ARG A 61 -2.17 -0.22 -9.38
CA ARG A 61 -3.12 0.09 -8.30
C ARG A 61 -4.56 0.23 -8.81
N LYS A 62 -4.78 0.70 -10.03
CA LYS A 62 -6.10 0.78 -10.64
C LYS A 62 -6.61 -0.62 -10.95
N LEU A 63 -5.79 -1.43 -11.64
CA LEU A 63 -6.09 -2.82 -11.96
C LEU A 63 -6.40 -3.64 -10.69
N GLY A 64 -5.61 -3.47 -9.64
CA GLY A 64 -5.85 -4.16 -8.36
C GLY A 64 -7.20 -3.81 -7.72
N ARG A 65 -7.70 -2.58 -7.89
CA ARG A 65 -9.05 -2.19 -7.40
C ARG A 65 -10.14 -2.82 -8.25
N GLU A 66 -9.98 -2.84 -9.57
CA GLU A 66 -10.93 -3.44 -10.50
C GLU A 66 -11.04 -4.95 -10.26
N ASN A 67 -9.91 -5.65 -10.13
CA ASN A 67 -9.87 -7.08 -9.82
C ASN A 67 -10.55 -7.37 -8.47
N PHE A 68 -10.33 -6.53 -7.46
CA PHE A 68 -10.99 -6.70 -6.16
C PHE A 68 -12.51 -6.49 -6.24
N GLN A 69 -12.97 -5.50 -7.00
CA GLN A 69 -14.40 -5.27 -7.22
C GLN A 69 -15.05 -6.46 -7.95
N ALA A 70 -14.40 -6.96 -9.01
CA ALA A 70 -14.88 -8.13 -9.74
C ALA A 70 -14.97 -9.36 -8.83
N LEU A 71 -13.94 -9.61 -8.00
CA LEU A 71 -13.95 -10.72 -7.04
C LEU A 71 -15.09 -10.58 -6.02
N MET A 72 -15.36 -9.37 -5.53
CA MET A 72 -16.48 -9.12 -4.61
C MET A 72 -17.85 -9.36 -5.27
N GLN A 73 -18.01 -8.97 -6.54
CA GLN A 73 -19.22 -9.26 -7.29
C GLN A 73 -19.42 -10.77 -7.49
N LYS A 74 -18.36 -11.51 -7.85
CA LYS A 74 -18.41 -12.98 -7.93
C LYS A 74 -18.81 -13.61 -6.60
N LYS A 75 -18.21 -13.14 -5.49
CA LYS A 75 -18.55 -13.61 -4.14
C LYS A 75 -20.01 -13.33 -3.79
N GLN A 76 -20.53 -12.15 -4.13
CA GLN A 76 -21.93 -11.80 -3.88
C GLN A 76 -22.89 -12.69 -4.70
N ALA A 77 -22.61 -12.89 -6.00
CA ALA A 77 -23.42 -13.76 -6.84
C ALA A 77 -23.45 -15.22 -6.32
N LEU A 78 -22.34 -15.69 -5.74
CA LEU A 78 -22.27 -17.01 -5.12
C LEU A 78 -23.10 -17.11 -3.83
N MET A 79 -23.36 -16.01 -3.11
CA MET A 79 -24.22 -16.02 -1.92
C MET A 79 -25.67 -16.30 -2.28
N ASP A 80 -26.13 -15.74 -3.41
CA ASP A 80 -27.50 -15.95 -3.89
C ASP A 80 -27.67 -17.34 -4.52
N ASN A 81 -26.61 -17.87 -5.16
CA ASN A 81 -26.62 -19.15 -5.86
C ASN A 81 -25.34 -19.95 -5.60
N TYR A 82 -25.25 -20.60 -4.45
CA TYR A 82 -24.05 -21.34 -4.08
C TYR A 82 -23.79 -22.53 -5.03
N SER A 83 -22.53 -22.65 -5.48
CA SER A 83 -22.02 -23.84 -6.15
C SER A 83 -20.59 -24.14 -5.68
N ALA A 84 -20.30 -25.42 -5.47
CA ALA A 84 -18.95 -25.83 -5.03
C ALA A 84 -17.88 -25.51 -6.09
N SER A 85 -18.21 -25.65 -7.38
CA SER A 85 -17.31 -25.29 -8.48
C SER A 85 -17.04 -23.79 -8.55
N GLY A 86 -18.06 -22.93 -8.39
CA GLY A 86 -17.88 -21.48 -8.34
C GLY A 86 -17.09 -21.02 -7.12
N ALA A 87 -17.27 -21.68 -5.97
CA ALA A 87 -16.47 -21.43 -4.77
C ALA A 87 -14.98 -21.75 -5.00
N LEU A 88 -14.68 -22.86 -5.69
CA LEU A 88 -13.31 -23.25 -6.04
C LEU A 88 -12.67 -22.26 -7.01
N GLU A 89 -13.37 -21.83 -8.06
CA GLU A 89 -12.87 -20.82 -9.00
C GLU A 89 -12.50 -19.51 -8.30
N ILE A 90 -13.38 -19.02 -7.41
CA ILE A 90 -13.14 -17.79 -6.62
C ILE A 90 -11.91 -17.97 -5.73
N ALA A 91 -11.73 -19.14 -5.09
CA ALA A 91 -10.58 -19.41 -4.24
C ALA A 91 -9.25 -19.41 -5.04
N GLU A 92 -9.24 -19.99 -6.23
CA GLU A 92 -8.08 -20.00 -7.12
C GLU A 92 -7.73 -18.61 -7.64
N GLU A 93 -8.74 -17.83 -8.04
CA GLU A 93 -8.57 -16.44 -8.47
C GLU A 93 -8.04 -15.56 -7.32
N GLU A 94 -8.64 -15.68 -6.13
CA GLU A 94 -8.21 -14.94 -4.94
C GLU A 94 -6.76 -15.27 -4.57
N SER A 95 -6.37 -16.55 -4.61
CA SER A 95 -4.99 -16.98 -4.36
C SER A 95 -4.01 -16.34 -5.35
N THR A 96 -4.36 -16.31 -6.63
CA THR A 96 -3.52 -15.72 -7.69
C THR A 96 -3.37 -14.21 -7.50
N LEU A 97 -4.48 -13.51 -7.28
CA LEU A 97 -4.48 -12.07 -7.03
C LEU A 97 -3.72 -11.71 -5.74
N HIS A 98 -3.86 -12.53 -4.69
CA HIS A 98 -3.16 -12.32 -3.43
C HIS A 98 -1.64 -12.45 -3.59
N LYS A 99 -1.17 -13.49 -4.30
CA LYS A 99 0.26 -13.67 -4.61
C LYS A 99 0.81 -12.47 -5.39
N ALA A 100 0.13 -12.05 -6.46
CA ALA A 100 0.54 -10.90 -7.26
C ALA A 100 0.63 -9.62 -6.41
N ARG A 101 -0.35 -9.41 -5.53
CA ARG A 101 -0.37 -8.26 -4.61
C ARG A 101 0.82 -8.29 -3.63
N ILE A 102 1.13 -9.45 -3.03
CA ILE A 102 2.26 -9.57 -2.10
C ILE A 102 3.57 -9.26 -2.83
N LEU A 103 3.78 -9.83 -4.01
CA LEU A 103 5.00 -9.58 -4.79
C LEU A 103 5.17 -8.09 -5.10
N LYS A 104 4.12 -7.43 -5.59
CA LYS A 104 4.15 -5.98 -5.87
C LYS A 104 4.39 -5.14 -4.62
N MET A 105 3.80 -5.53 -3.48
CA MET A 105 4.04 -4.86 -2.21
C MET A 105 5.53 -4.99 -1.80
N LEU A 106 6.12 -6.18 -1.92
CA LEU A 106 7.53 -6.41 -1.58
C LEU A 106 8.48 -5.64 -2.51
N GLU A 107 8.19 -5.60 -3.81
CA GLU A 107 8.92 -4.78 -4.79
C GLU A 107 8.91 -3.30 -4.39
N GLN A 108 7.73 -2.75 -4.07
CA GLN A 108 7.60 -1.37 -3.63
C GLN A 108 8.31 -1.09 -2.32
N GLN A 109 8.21 -2.01 -1.34
CA GLN A 109 8.91 -1.88 -0.07
C GLN A 109 10.42 -1.84 -0.28
N GLN A 110 10.96 -2.68 -1.16
CA GLN A 110 12.38 -2.70 -1.48
C GLN A 110 12.83 -1.42 -2.20
N ALA A 111 12.04 -0.92 -3.16
CA ALA A 111 12.33 0.32 -3.87
C ALA A 111 12.38 1.52 -2.89
N ILE A 112 11.45 1.59 -1.95
CA ILE A 112 11.47 2.60 -0.88
C ILE A 112 12.68 2.38 0.03
N TYR A 113 12.95 1.14 0.46
CA TYR A 113 14.06 0.84 1.37
C TYR A 113 15.43 1.22 0.80
N ALA A 114 15.60 1.14 -0.52
CA ALA A 114 16.85 1.47 -1.22
C ALA A 114 17.21 2.96 -1.17
N ILE A 115 16.24 3.86 -1.06
CA ILE A 115 16.46 5.32 -1.06
C ILE A 115 16.64 5.90 0.35
N LEU A 116 16.44 5.08 1.39
CA LEU A 116 16.58 5.48 2.79
C LEU A 116 18.04 5.39 3.27
N ASP A 117 18.42 6.25 4.20
CA ASP A 117 19.65 6.10 4.96
C ASP A 117 19.54 5.00 6.04
N ASP A 118 20.65 4.68 6.72
CA ASP A 118 20.69 3.57 7.68
C ASP A 118 19.83 3.81 8.94
N SER A 119 19.72 5.06 9.39
CA SER A 119 18.86 5.46 10.50
C SER A 119 17.38 5.32 10.11
N GLN A 120 17.02 5.80 8.92
CA GLN A 120 15.69 5.71 8.35
C GLN A 120 15.28 4.26 8.08
N LYS A 121 16.18 3.41 7.56
CA LYS A 121 15.95 1.97 7.37
C LYS A 121 15.58 1.26 8.67
N THR A 122 16.24 1.63 9.77
CA THR A 122 15.95 1.09 11.11
C THR A 122 14.55 1.49 11.56
N LYS A 123 14.19 2.78 11.45
CA LYS A 123 12.84 3.28 11.72
C LYS A 123 11.79 2.59 10.84
N TYR A 124 12.10 2.39 9.56
CA TYR A 124 11.20 1.76 8.59
C TYR A 124 10.87 0.32 8.96
N LYS A 125 11.87 -0.49 9.34
CA LYS A 125 11.64 -1.87 9.81
C LYS A 125 10.75 -1.89 11.06
N ALA A 126 10.98 -0.99 12.01
CA ALA A 126 10.15 -0.88 13.21
C ALA A 126 8.69 -0.48 12.89
N LEU A 127 8.49 0.41 11.91
CA LEU A 127 7.15 0.77 11.43
C LEU A 127 6.43 -0.43 10.78
N MET A 128 7.14 -1.25 10.00
CA MET A 128 6.56 -2.45 9.37
C MET A 128 6.15 -3.50 10.41
N GLN A 129 6.95 -3.69 11.47
CA GLN A 129 6.66 -4.64 12.55
C GLN A 129 5.45 -4.25 13.40
N ARG A 130 5.14 -2.96 13.52
CA ARG A 130 4.00 -2.47 14.31
C ARG A 130 2.63 -2.91 13.81
N GLY A 131 2.53 -3.38 12.57
CA GLY A 131 1.40 -4.13 12.00
C GLY A 131 -0.01 -3.50 12.16
N PRO A 132 -1.06 -4.20 11.68
CA PRO A 132 -2.45 -3.77 11.88
C PRO A 132 -2.94 -3.90 13.33
N LYS A 133 -2.20 -4.61 14.20
CA LYS A 133 -2.62 -4.94 15.57
C LYS A 133 -2.85 -3.71 16.45
N HIS A 134 -2.19 -2.58 16.18
CA HIS A 134 -2.46 -1.30 16.87
C HIS A 134 -3.69 -0.53 16.35
N ARG A 135 -4.36 -1.00 15.28
CA ARG A 135 -5.63 -0.40 14.81
C ARG A 135 -6.88 -1.06 15.38
N MET A 136 -6.80 -2.29 15.89
CA MET A 136 -7.96 -2.97 16.48
C MET A 136 -8.32 -2.42 17.87
N GLY A 137 -7.36 -1.95 18.68
CA GLY A 137 -7.64 -1.35 19.99
C GLY A 137 -8.30 0.05 19.97
N LYS A 138 -8.85 0.47 18.83
CA LYS A 138 -9.69 1.69 18.71
C LYS A 138 -11.10 1.39 18.22
N MET A 139 -11.49 0.12 18.06
CA MET A 139 -12.90 -0.26 17.82
C MET A 139 -13.72 -0.31 19.10
N ASP A 140 -13.06 -0.39 20.26
CA ASP A 140 -13.70 -0.46 21.58
C ASP A 140 -14.24 0.89 22.08
N ALA A 141 -14.06 1.96 21.29
CA ALA A 141 -14.57 3.31 21.56
C ALA A 141 -15.61 3.77 20.53
N ARG A 142 -16.35 2.83 19.92
CA ARG A 142 -17.62 3.19 19.27
C ARG A 142 -18.64 3.46 20.38
N PRO A 143 -19.25 4.66 20.46
CA PRO A 143 -20.37 4.86 21.37
C PRO A 143 -21.44 3.82 21.06
N ASP A 144 -21.99 3.23 22.11
CA ASP A 144 -23.11 2.32 22.09
C ASP A 144 -24.17 2.81 21.08
N MET A 145 -24.46 2.00 20.05
CA MET A 145 -25.48 2.27 19.04
C MET A 145 -26.88 2.00 19.63
N GLY A 146 -27.13 2.50 20.85
CA GLY A 146 -28.33 2.28 21.64
C GLY A 146 -29.56 3.08 21.17
N ASP A 147 -29.38 4.02 20.24
CA ASP A 147 -30.48 4.86 19.72
C ASP A 147 -30.48 4.91 18.17
N MET A 148 -30.46 3.75 17.52
CA MET A 148 -30.96 3.71 16.14
C MET A 148 -32.49 3.74 16.18
N PRO A 149 -33.16 4.70 15.51
CA PRO A 149 -34.60 4.61 15.33
C PRO A 149 -34.90 3.28 14.62
N LYS A 150 -35.75 2.46 15.25
CA LYS A 150 -36.23 1.22 14.64
C LYS A 150 -36.72 1.54 13.23
N PRO A 151 -36.36 0.73 12.21
CA PRO A 151 -36.93 0.92 10.88
C PRO A 151 -38.44 0.90 11.02
N GLN A 152 -39.08 2.01 10.60
CA GLN A 152 -40.52 2.09 10.52
C GLN A 152 -41.01 0.95 9.62
N ASN A 153 -42.01 0.23 10.12
CA ASN A 153 -42.63 -0.92 9.50
C ASN A 153 -42.84 -0.67 8.00
N CYS A 154 -42.32 -1.58 7.17
CA CYS A 154 -42.77 -1.68 5.80
C CYS A 154 -44.23 -2.13 5.87
N ASP A 155 -45.15 -1.23 5.52
CA ASP A 155 -46.57 -1.54 5.41
C ASP A 155 -46.77 -2.76 4.49
N GLU A 156 -47.47 -3.75 5.03
CA GLU A 156 -47.92 -4.96 4.38
C GLU A 156 -48.97 -4.58 3.31
N PRO A 157 -48.81 -4.94 2.03
CA PRO A 157 -49.85 -4.67 1.04
C PRO A 157 -51.03 -5.63 1.23
N ALA A 158 -52.23 -5.05 1.15
CA ALA A 158 -53.54 -5.69 1.27
C ALA A 158 -53.84 -6.75 0.20
#